data_AF-A0AAE1K8P1-F1
#
_entry.id   AF-A0AAE1K8P1-F1
#
_cell.length_a   1.000
_cell.length_b   1.000
_cell.length_c   1.000
_cell.angle_alpha   90.00
_cell.angle_beta   90.00
_cell.angle_gamma   90.00
#
_symmetry.space_group_name_H-M   'P 1'
#
loop_
_entity.id
_entity.type
_entity.pdbx_description
1 polymer ?
#
loop_
_entity_poly.entity_id
_entity_poly.type
_entity_poly.pdbx_seq_one_letter_code
_entity_poly.pdbx_strand_id
1 'polypeptide(L)'
;MAIDDVVVHNDDPEEEEEEEEEEDLVDPFDGMKEACGTGHCSGLGEKLNTCNDRVNSRSSTEETCSEELFDYLHCIDHCLTKSLFTKLK
;
A
#
# COMPACT_ATOMS: atom_id res chain seq x y z
N MET A 1 -16.19 7.48 4.00
CA MET A 1 -15.37 7.40 5.23
C MET A 1 -13.95 7.68 4.77
N ALA A 2 -13.61 8.97 4.73
CA ALA A 2 -12.24 9.42 4.52
C ALA A 2 -11.51 9.19 5.85
N ILE A 3 -10.35 8.58 5.78
CA ILE A 3 -9.47 8.32 6.93
C ILE A 3 -8.60 9.54 7.25
N ASP A 4 -8.88 10.69 6.65
CA ASP A 4 -8.06 11.91 6.72
C ASP A 4 -8.28 12.77 7.98
N ASP A 5 -9.19 12.40 8.91
CA ASP A 5 -9.59 13.26 10.05
C ASP A 5 -9.16 12.76 11.45
N VAL A 6 -8.24 11.80 11.59
CA VAL A 6 -7.67 11.48 12.92
C VAL A 6 -6.53 12.45 13.21
N VAL A 7 -6.86 13.64 13.70
CA VAL A 7 -5.91 14.61 14.26
C VAL A 7 -5.51 14.15 15.66
N VAL A 8 -4.33 13.56 15.80
CA VAL A 8 -3.69 13.39 17.11
C VAL A 8 -3.05 14.73 17.49
N HIS A 9 -3.67 15.47 18.39
CA HIS A 9 -3.11 16.69 18.95
C HIS A 9 -2.22 16.34 20.15
N ASN A 10 -0.91 16.47 20.01
CA ASN A 10 0.02 16.49 21.13
C ASN A 10 0.50 17.94 21.30
N ASP A 11 0.08 18.58 22.39
CA ASP A 11 0.64 19.85 22.87
C ASP A 11 1.95 19.56 23.63
N ASP A 12 3.11 19.88 23.05
CA ASP A 12 4.39 19.96 23.78
C ASP A 12 5.18 21.21 23.28
N PRO A 13 5.97 21.90 24.13
CA PRO A 13 6.48 23.24 23.86
C PRO A 13 7.71 23.23 22.95
N GLU A 14 7.81 24.26 22.11
CA GLU A 14 8.88 24.48 21.12
C GLU A 14 10.29 24.36 21.74
N GLU A 15 10.97 23.23 21.49
CA GLU A 15 12.43 23.09 21.63
C GLU A 15 13.08 23.52 20.30
N GLU A 16 14.17 24.30 20.37
CA GLU A 16 14.92 24.78 19.22
C GLU A 16 15.59 23.60 18.48
N GLU A 17 15.04 23.20 17.34
CA GLU A 17 15.54 22.09 16.52
C GLU A 17 16.82 22.48 15.77
N GLU A 18 17.91 21.76 16.04
CA GLU A 18 19.11 21.76 15.21
C GLU A 18 18.76 21.20 13.83
N GLU A 19 19.11 21.90 12.75
CA GLU A 19 18.95 21.44 11.35
C GLU A 19 19.85 20.22 11.09
N GLU A 20 19.46 19.04 11.58
CA GLU A 20 19.96 17.76 11.08
C GLU A 20 19.41 17.57 9.65
N GLU A 21 20.28 17.30 8.68
CA GLU A 21 19.86 16.90 7.34
C GLU A 21 18.98 15.64 7.45
N GLU A 22 17.65 15.79 7.42
CA GLU A 22 16.71 14.66 7.40
C GLU A 22 16.98 13.82 6.15
N GLU A 23 17.70 12.71 6.32
CA GLU A 23 17.77 11.66 5.29
C GLU A 23 16.34 11.18 5.03
N ASP A 24 15.89 11.25 3.77
CA ASP A 24 14.56 10.77 3.36
C ASP A 24 14.32 9.34 3.87
N LEU A 25 13.49 9.19 4.89
CA LEU A 25 13.13 7.89 5.46
C LEU A 25 12.28 7.12 4.45
N VAL A 26 12.87 6.14 3.77
CA VAL A 26 12.16 5.27 2.81
C VAL A 26 11.48 4.10 3.53
N ASP A 27 10.16 3.95 3.34
CA ASP A 27 9.41 2.81 3.88
C ASP A 27 9.84 1.49 3.20
N PRO A 28 10.40 0.52 3.95
CA PRO A 28 10.75 -0.80 3.42
C PRO A 28 9.54 -1.55 2.81
N PHE A 29 8.32 -1.25 3.26
CA PHE A 29 7.10 -1.86 2.76
C PHE A 29 6.91 -1.65 1.26
N ASP A 30 7.12 -0.43 0.75
CA ASP A 30 6.82 -0.08 -0.64
C ASP A 30 7.70 -0.85 -1.62
N GLY A 31 9.01 -0.89 -1.38
CA GLY A 31 9.94 -1.63 -2.23
C GLY A 31 9.67 -3.13 -2.21
N MET A 32 9.28 -3.68 -1.06
CA MET A 32 8.97 -5.10 -0.94
C MET A 32 7.61 -5.44 -1.58
N LYS A 33 6.62 -4.56 -1.46
CA LYS A 33 5.31 -4.69 -2.09
C LYS A 33 5.44 -4.74 -3.61
N GLU A 34 6.27 -3.87 -4.19
CA GLU A 34 6.58 -3.90 -5.62
C GLU A 34 7.24 -5.24 -6.01
N ALA A 35 8.27 -5.67 -5.29
CA ALA A 35 8.95 -6.92 -5.57
C ALA A 35 8.02 -8.16 -5.50
N CYS A 36 7.14 -8.22 -4.49
CA CYS A 36 6.13 -9.28 -4.37
C CYS A 36 5.06 -9.18 -5.49
N GLY A 37 4.68 -7.97 -5.89
CA GLY A 37 3.71 -7.70 -6.94
C GLY A 37 4.20 -8.09 -8.32
N THR A 38 5.43 -7.74 -8.70
CA THR A 38 6.01 -8.11 -10.00
C THR A 38 6.48 -9.57 -10.03
N GLY A 39 6.70 -10.18 -8.87
CA GLY A 39 7.19 -11.55 -8.72
C GLY A 39 6.06 -12.55 -8.47
N HIS A 40 5.89 -12.95 -7.20
CA HIS A 40 5.01 -14.04 -6.79
C HIS A 40 3.53 -13.80 -7.12
N CYS A 41 3.09 -12.55 -7.04
CA CYS A 41 1.68 -12.16 -7.13
C CYS A 41 1.29 -11.55 -8.49
N SER A 42 2.18 -11.57 -9.49
CA SER A 42 1.99 -10.89 -10.77
C SER A 42 0.72 -11.32 -11.50
N GLY A 43 0.43 -12.63 -11.54
CA GLY A 43 -0.78 -13.15 -12.17
C GLY A 43 -2.09 -12.69 -11.51
N LEU A 44 -2.08 -12.39 -10.21
CA LEU A 44 -3.24 -11.79 -9.53
C LEU A 44 -3.36 -10.29 -9.83
N GLY A 45 -2.23 -9.60 -9.94
CA GLY A 45 -2.18 -8.22 -10.42
C GLY A 45 -2.74 -8.07 -11.85
N GLU A 46 -2.42 -9.00 -12.75
CA GLU A 46 -2.96 -9.03 -14.11
C GLU A 46 -4.49 -9.20 -14.14
N LYS A 47 -5.03 -10.07 -13.28
CA LYS A 47 -6.49 -10.24 -13.14
C LYS A 47 -7.17 -8.98 -12.62
N LEU A 48 -6.60 -8.35 -11.60
CA LEU A 48 -7.10 -7.08 -11.08
C LEU A 48 -7.10 -5.99 -12.16
N ASN A 49 -6.02 -5.87 -12.93
CA ASN A 49 -5.95 -4.93 -14.05
C ASN A 49 -7.00 -5.23 -15.12
N THR A 50 -7.19 -6.50 -15.47
CA THR A 50 -8.22 -6.93 -16.43
C THR A 50 -9.62 -6.57 -15.95
N CYS A 51 -9.91 -6.72 -14.64
CA CYS A 51 -11.18 -6.28 -14.07
C CYS A 51 -11.33 -4.76 -14.15
N ASN A 52 -10.29 -4.01 -13.76
CA ASN A 52 -10.31 -2.55 -13.80
C ASN A 52 -10.58 -2.03 -15.22
N ASP A 53 -9.92 -2.60 -16.24
CA ASP A 53 -10.16 -2.25 -17.64
C ASP A 53 -11.62 -2.51 -18.05
N ARG A 54 -12.18 -3.64 -17.62
CA ARG A 54 -13.58 -3.99 -17.88
C ARG A 54 -14.54 -3.02 -17.21
N VAL A 55 -14.35 -2.68 -15.94
CA VAL A 55 -15.19 -1.73 -15.20
C VAL A 55 -15.10 -0.33 -15.80
N ASN A 56 -13.88 0.14 -16.09
CA ASN A 56 -13.64 1.46 -16.67
C ASN A 56 -14.16 1.59 -18.12
N SER A 57 -14.25 0.48 -18.87
CA SER A 57 -14.79 0.50 -20.23
C SER A 57 -16.32 0.69 -20.29
N ARG A 58 -17.03 0.52 -19.17
CA ARG A 58 -18.50 0.57 -19.12
C ARG A 58 -18.98 1.95 -18.69
N SER A 59 -19.94 2.52 -19.43
CA SER A 59 -20.56 3.80 -19.09
C SER A 59 -21.46 3.74 -17.85
N SER A 60 -21.98 2.55 -17.52
CA SER A 60 -22.75 2.27 -16.31
C SER A 60 -22.62 0.80 -15.96
N THR A 61 -22.15 0.47 -14.76
CA THR A 61 -22.00 -0.90 -14.27
C THR A 61 -22.09 -0.92 -12.74
N GLU A 62 -22.60 -2.01 -12.17
CA GLU A 62 -22.57 -2.30 -10.72
C GLU A 62 -21.41 -3.25 -10.36
N GLU A 63 -20.62 -3.64 -11.37
CA GLU A 63 -19.46 -4.50 -11.19
C GLU A 63 -18.36 -3.79 -10.37
N THR A 64 -17.75 -4.51 -9.43
CA THR A 64 -16.60 -4.04 -8.64
C THR A 64 -15.48 -5.06 -8.71
N CYS A 65 -14.23 -4.60 -8.62
CA CYS A 65 -13.04 -5.46 -8.64
C CYS A 65 -12.54 -5.83 -7.23
N SER A 66 -13.45 -5.84 -6.25
CA SER A 66 -13.10 -6.07 -4.84
C SER A 66 -12.56 -7.47 -4.60
N GLU A 67 -13.08 -8.48 -5.32
CA GLU A 67 -12.62 -9.86 -5.22
C GLU A 67 -11.17 -9.98 -5.70
N GLU A 68 -10.86 -9.50 -6.90
CA GLU A 68 -9.51 -9.53 -7.45
C GLU A 68 -8.53 -8.69 -6.62
N LEU A 69 -9.01 -7.60 -6.01
CA LEU A 69 -8.21 -6.79 -5.09
C LEU A 69 -7.85 -7.57 -3.83
N PHE A 70 -8.81 -8.23 -3.18
CA PHE A 70 -8.53 -9.00 -1.98
C PHE A 70 -7.64 -10.21 -2.25
N ASP A 71 -7.80 -10.88 -3.39
CA ASP A 71 -6.91 -11.95 -3.82
C ASP A 71 -5.47 -11.45 -3.97
N TYR A 72 -5.27 -10.32 -4.66
CA TYR A 72 -3.96 -9.73 -4.87
C TYR A 72 -3.31 -9.30 -3.54
N LEU A 73 -4.06 -8.59 -2.69
CA LEU A 73 -3.57 -8.16 -1.37
C LEU A 73 -3.21 -9.35 -0.48
N HIS A 74 -4.04 -10.38 -0.43
CA HIS A 74 -3.76 -11.58 0.36
C HIS A 74 -2.43 -12.24 -0.06
N CYS A 75 -2.18 -12.31 -1.38
CA CYS A 75 -0.91 -12.82 -1.89
C CYS A 75 0.28 -11.95 -1.48
N ILE A 76 0.16 -10.62 -1.63
CA ILE A 76 1.20 -9.66 -1.25
C ILE A 76 1.52 -9.80 0.23
N ASP A 77 0.52 -9.82 1.10
CA ASP A 77 0.70 -9.95 2.55
C ASP A 77 1.40 -11.28 2.89
N HIS A 78 0.97 -12.39 2.28
CA HIS A 78 1.63 -13.69 2.46
C HIS A 78 3.10 -13.67 2.00
N CYS A 79 3.42 -12.92 0.96
CA CYS A 79 4.79 -12.74 0.48
C CYS A 79 5.63 -11.89 1.46
N LEU A 80 5.09 -10.75 1.92
CA LEU A 80 5.78 -9.76 2.75
C LEU A 80 6.03 -10.20 4.20
N THR A 81 5.08 -10.93 4.79
CA THR A 81 5.12 -11.36 6.20
C THR A 81 6.42 -12.07 6.61
N LYS A 82 7.12 -12.69 5.65
CA LYS A 82 8.38 -13.40 5.90
C LYS A 82 9.54 -12.47 6.27
N SER A 83 9.51 -11.22 5.83
CA SER A 83 10.70 -10.36 5.84
C SER A 83 10.43 -8.92 6.28
N LEU A 84 9.20 -8.39 6.15
CA LEU A 84 8.89 -6.99 6.44
C LEU A 84 9.25 -6.59 7.89
N PHE A 85 8.80 -7.38 8.87
CA PHE A 85 9.05 -7.08 10.29
C PHE A 85 10.54 -7.15 10.68
N THR A 86 11.40 -7.75 9.86
CA THR A 86 12.85 -7.73 10.11
C THR A 86 13.50 -6.39 9.75
N LYS A 87 12.78 -5.52 9.05
CA LYS A 87 13.22 -4.18 8.61
C LYS A 87 12.70 -3.05 9.52
N LEU A 88 11.72 -3.35 10.37
CA LEU A 88 11.15 -2.41 11.33
C LEU A 88 11.96 -2.45 12.64
N LYS A 89 12.23 -1.29 13.23
CA LYS A 89 12.92 -1.13 14.52
C LYS A 89 11.94 -0.75 15.61
#